data_AF-A0A914D5V1-F1
#
_entry.id   AF-A0A914D5V1-F1
#
_cell.length_a   1.000
_cell.length_b   1.000
_cell.length_c   1.000
_cell.angle_alpha   90.00
_cell.angle_beta   90.00
_cell.angle_gamma   90.00
#
_symmetry.space_group_name_H-M   'P 1'
#
loop_
_entity.id
_entity.type
_entity.pdbx_description
1 polymer ?
#
loop_
_entity_poly.entity_id
_entity_poly.type
_entity_poly.pdbx_seq_one_letter_code
_entity_poly.pdbx_strand_id
1 'polypeptide(L)'
;MIRKLKTSKKEDFLAYEGYFYYRNRPDSVDPAYWRYKFYKRKPNPCLGKVHEFLNGNIVVICEHNHPKDNTATEAIRIKNVLKENSTIVYRFLHELLKEQELTEKIIADLDAGEKRYETPITILRKRQLKNMVSEYEQYGSIEYLAAISANFRF
;
A
#
# COMPACT_ATOMS: atom_id res chain seq x y z
N MET A 1 16.50 4.15 3.67
CA MET A 1 15.38 3.26 3.27
C MET A 1 14.90 3.71 1.90
N ILE A 2 14.84 2.80 0.94
CA ILE A 2 14.35 3.05 -0.43
C ILE A 2 12.93 2.50 -0.51
N ARG A 3 11.97 3.27 -1.05
CA ARG A 3 10.60 2.77 -1.25
C ARG A 3 10.04 3.27 -2.58
N LYS A 4 9.53 2.34 -3.38
CA LYS A 4 8.77 2.65 -4.60
C LYS A 4 7.31 2.85 -4.24
N LEU A 5 6.72 3.93 -4.72
CA LEU A 5 5.35 4.33 -4.44
C LEU A 5 4.64 4.59 -5.77
N LYS A 6 3.31 4.46 -5.79
CA LYS A 6 2.49 4.84 -6.94
C LYS A 6 1.54 5.96 -6.58
N THR A 7 1.42 6.96 -7.45
CA THR A 7 0.40 8.00 -7.26
C THR A 7 -0.99 7.51 -7.62
N SER A 8 -2.01 8.33 -7.33
CA SER A 8 -3.38 8.10 -7.82
C SER A 8 -3.46 7.99 -9.35
N LYS A 9 -2.54 8.63 -10.08
CA LYS A 9 -2.43 8.54 -11.54
C LYS A 9 -1.58 7.36 -12.03
N LYS A 10 -1.23 6.42 -11.15
CA LYS A 10 -0.33 5.27 -11.42
C LYS A 10 1.08 5.66 -11.86
N GLU A 11 1.51 6.91 -11.62
CA GLU A 11 2.91 7.31 -11.84
C GLU A 11 3.81 6.70 -10.76
N ASP A 12 4.97 6.18 -11.16
CA ASP A 12 5.97 5.65 -10.25
C ASP A 12 6.77 6.77 -9.58
N PHE A 13 6.93 6.63 -8.26
CA PHE A 13 7.71 7.51 -7.41
C PHE A 13 8.73 6.70 -6.61
N LEU A 14 9.88 7.32 -6.38
CA LEU A 14 10.93 6.82 -5.51
C LEU A 14 11.04 7.72 -4.30
N ALA A 15 10.86 7.15 -3.12
CA ALA A 15 11.20 7.79 -1.85
C ALA A 15 12.63 7.39 -1.47
N TYR A 16 13.53 8.36 -1.41
CA TYR A 16 14.93 8.13 -1.03
C TYR A 16 15.43 9.29 -0.19
N GLU A 17 16.02 8.97 0.97
CA GLU A 17 16.60 9.93 1.92
C GLU A 17 15.71 11.13 2.30
N GLY A 18 14.39 10.95 2.40
CA GLY A 18 13.48 12.05 2.73
C GLY A 18 13.12 12.96 1.55
N TYR A 19 13.42 12.52 0.32
CA TYR A 19 13.03 13.18 -0.91
C TYR A 19 12.19 12.26 -1.78
N PHE A 20 11.38 12.87 -2.64
CA PHE A 20 10.58 12.17 -3.63
C PHE A 20 10.97 12.49 -5.06
N TYR A 21 11.26 11.43 -5.78
CA TYR A 21 11.62 11.50 -7.16
C TYR A 21 10.52 10.84 -8.01
N TYR A 22 10.28 11.39 -9.19
CA TYR A 22 9.45 10.77 -10.21
C TYR A 22 10.35 10.17 -11.29
N ARG A 23 9.86 9.13 -11.94
CA ARG A 23 10.59 8.51 -13.05
C ARG A 23 10.55 9.43 -14.26
N ASN A 24 11.72 9.83 -14.77
CA ASN A 24 11.82 10.81 -15.86
C ASN A 24 12.14 10.17 -17.22
N ARG A 25 12.30 8.83 -17.28
CA ARG A 25 12.60 8.06 -18.49
C ARG A 25 11.85 6.71 -18.49
N PRO A 26 11.51 6.16 -19.67
CA PRO A 26 10.80 4.89 -19.80
C PRO A 26 11.59 3.69 -19.25
N ASP A 27 10.88 2.57 -19.10
CA ASP A 27 11.28 1.42 -18.27
C ASP A 27 12.54 0.66 -18.72
N SER A 28 13.02 0.88 -19.95
CA SER A 28 14.11 0.11 -20.58
C SER A 28 15.52 0.65 -20.31
N VAL A 29 15.66 1.71 -19.51
CA VAL A 29 16.98 2.30 -19.22
C VAL A 29 17.46 1.83 -17.84
N ASP A 30 18.50 0.99 -17.82
CA ASP A 30 19.33 0.74 -16.64
C ASP A 30 20.57 1.66 -16.72
N PRO A 31 20.84 2.50 -15.71
CA PRO A 31 20.05 2.69 -14.49
C PRO A 31 18.75 3.47 -14.71
N ALA A 32 17.74 3.15 -13.89
CA ALA A 32 16.48 3.87 -13.86
C ALA A 32 16.70 5.30 -13.37
N TYR A 33 16.23 6.28 -14.15
CA TYR A 33 16.46 7.69 -13.90
C TYR A 33 15.31 8.35 -13.15
N TRP A 34 15.66 8.98 -12.03
CA TRP A 34 14.71 9.62 -11.12
C TRP A 34 15.05 11.10 -10.92
N ARG A 35 14.04 11.97 -11.00
CA ARG A 35 14.17 13.42 -10.81
C ARG A 35 13.24 13.92 -9.72
N TYR A 36 13.69 14.87 -8.92
CA TYR A 36 12.89 15.46 -7.87
C TYR A 36 11.73 16.33 -8.42
N LYS A 37 10.53 16.23 -7.82
CA LYS A 37 9.30 16.87 -8.36
C LYS A 37 8.90 18.19 -7.70
N PHE A 38 9.14 18.33 -6.39
CA PHE A 38 8.29 19.18 -5.55
C PHE A 38 8.80 20.61 -5.33
N TYR A 39 10.11 20.85 -5.34
CA TYR A 39 10.67 22.17 -5.10
C TYR A 39 10.92 22.91 -6.41
N LYS A 40 9.96 23.75 -6.79
CA LYS A 40 9.99 24.57 -8.01
C LYS A 40 10.04 26.07 -7.69
N ARG A 41 10.67 26.49 -6.59
CA ARG A 41 10.83 27.92 -6.29
C ARG A 41 11.68 28.57 -7.39
N LYS A 42 11.10 29.51 -8.14
CA LYS A 42 11.87 30.33 -9.09
C LYS A 42 12.66 31.39 -8.29
N PRO A 43 13.87 31.75 -8.71
CA PRO A 43 14.57 31.31 -9.92
C PRO A 43 15.37 30.00 -9.77
N ASN A 44 15.44 29.41 -8.58
CA ASN A 44 16.34 28.30 -8.26
C ASN A 44 15.59 26.97 -8.00
N PRO A 45 15.07 26.30 -9.05
CA PRO A 45 14.37 25.03 -8.88
C PRO A 45 15.34 23.95 -8.41
N CYS A 46 14.82 22.97 -7.69
CA CYS A 46 15.64 21.83 -7.31
C CYS A 46 15.93 20.95 -8.53
N LEU A 47 17.20 20.61 -8.69
CA LEU A 47 17.72 19.75 -9.75
C LEU A 47 18.08 18.35 -9.26
N GLY A 48 17.69 17.99 -8.03
CA GLY A 48 17.99 16.72 -7.40
C GLY A 48 17.64 15.53 -8.29
N LYS A 49 18.63 14.66 -8.52
CA LYS A 49 18.54 13.53 -9.45
C LYS A 49 19.27 12.32 -8.88
N VAL A 50 18.70 11.14 -9.10
CA VAL A 50 19.32 9.87 -8.70
C VAL A 50 19.15 8.81 -9.79
N HIS A 51 20.08 7.87 -9.81
CA HIS A 51 20.02 6.62 -10.57
C HIS A 51 19.71 5.46 -9.64
N GLU A 52 18.82 4.58 -10.05
CA GLU A 52 18.59 3.29 -9.41
C GLU A 52 19.07 2.17 -10.35
N PHE A 53 20.00 1.35 -9.87
CA PHE A 53 20.51 0.18 -10.59
C PHE A 53 19.66 -1.06 -10.29
N LEU A 54 19.75 -2.09 -11.14
CA LEU A 54 19.02 -3.36 -10.97
C LEU A 54 19.26 -4.06 -9.63
N ASN A 55 20.43 -3.87 -9.02
CA ASN A 55 20.75 -4.38 -7.69
C ASN A 55 20.10 -3.59 -6.53
N GLY A 56 19.30 -2.58 -6.84
CA GLY A 56 18.64 -1.71 -5.86
C GLY A 56 19.53 -0.59 -5.33
N ASN A 57 20.78 -0.46 -5.79
CA ASN A 57 21.66 0.62 -5.37
C ASN A 57 21.21 1.96 -5.96
N ILE A 58 21.26 2.99 -5.13
CA ILE A 58 20.96 4.36 -5.53
C ILE A 58 22.26 5.16 -5.61
N VAL A 59 22.48 5.85 -6.73
CA VAL A 59 23.56 6.82 -6.90
C VAL A 59 22.99 8.20 -7.06
N VAL A 60 23.44 9.14 -6.23
CA VAL A 60 23.07 10.56 -6.33
C VAL A 60 23.86 11.20 -7.46
N ILE A 61 23.14 11.71 -8.46
CA ILE A 61 23.74 12.40 -9.62
C ILE A 61 23.84 13.90 -9.35
N CYS A 62 22.84 14.44 -8.64
CA CYS A 62 22.76 15.84 -8.31
C CYS A 62 22.08 15.99 -6.96
N GLU A 63 22.73 16.72 -6.05
CA GLU A 63 22.21 16.99 -4.72
C GLU A 63 21.05 17.99 -4.76
N HIS A 64 20.27 18.01 -3.68
CA HIS A 64 19.19 18.98 -3.52
C HIS A 64 19.75 20.30 -3.00
N ASN A 65 19.21 21.41 -3.51
CA ASN A 65 19.54 22.76 -3.05
C ASN A 65 18.60 23.27 -1.93
N HIS A 66 17.90 22.36 -1.27
CA HIS A 66 16.96 22.67 -0.20
C HIS A 66 16.97 21.56 0.86
N PRO A 67 16.60 21.90 2.11
CA PRO A 67 16.48 20.91 3.17
C PRO A 67 15.41 19.85 2.84
N LYS A 68 15.52 18.70 3.51
CA LYS A 68 14.53 17.64 3.47
C LYS A 68 13.21 18.18 4.03
N ASP A 69 12.13 18.04 3.27
CA ASP A 69 10.77 18.29 3.77
C ASP A 69 10.16 16.96 4.22
N ASN A 70 10.44 16.61 5.47
CA ASN A 70 9.98 15.36 6.05
C ASN A 70 8.45 15.33 6.18
N THR A 71 7.78 16.48 6.28
CA THR A 71 6.33 16.60 6.48
C THR A 71 5.56 16.13 5.24
N ALA A 72 5.90 16.68 4.07
CA ALA A 72 5.28 16.27 2.81
C ALA A 72 5.65 14.81 2.48
N THR A 73 6.86 14.42 2.83
CA THR A 73 7.36 13.04 2.66
C THR A 73 6.53 12.04 3.44
N GLU A 74 6.28 12.36 4.70
CA GLU A 74 5.55 11.52 5.63
C GLU A 74 4.06 11.46 5.30
N ALA A 75 3.45 12.58 4.90
CA ALA A 75 2.04 12.60 4.49
C ALA A 75 1.75 11.69 3.29
N ILE A 76 2.63 11.68 2.28
CA ILE A 76 2.49 10.78 1.12
C ILE A 76 2.75 9.32 1.52
N ARG A 77 3.70 9.08 2.44
CA ARG A 77 3.95 7.75 3.01
C ARG A 77 2.69 7.20 3.69
N ILE A 78 2.12 7.97 4.61
CA ILE A 78 0.90 7.63 5.35
C ILE A 78 -0.26 7.37 4.38
N LYS A 79 -0.46 8.25 3.38
CA LYS A 79 -1.54 8.08 2.39
C LYS A 79 -1.44 6.78 1.60
N ASN A 80 -0.23 6.36 1.20
CA ASN A 80 -0.05 5.10 0.49
C ASN A 80 -0.31 3.89 1.38
N VAL A 81 0.16 3.91 2.63
CA VAL A 81 -0.14 2.86 3.61
C VAL A 81 -1.65 2.75 3.84
N LEU A 82 -2.35 3.88 4.02
CA LEU A 82 -3.80 3.88 4.19
C LEU A 82 -4.54 3.33 2.95
N LYS A 83 -4.04 3.60 1.74
CA LYS A 83 -4.63 3.08 0.50
C LYS A 83 -4.39 1.57 0.32
N GLU A 84 -3.20 1.10 0.65
CA GLU A 84 -2.87 -0.33 0.65
C GLU A 84 -3.76 -1.05 1.67
N ASN A 85 -3.83 -0.53 2.90
CA ASN A 85 -4.65 -1.11 3.97
C ASN A 85 -6.14 -1.03 3.67
N SER A 86 -6.65 0.05 3.08
CA SER A 86 -8.08 0.13 2.71
C SER A 86 -8.43 -0.90 1.65
N THR A 87 -7.54 -1.17 0.69
CA THR A 87 -7.76 -2.20 -0.34
C THR A 87 -7.84 -3.59 0.31
N ILE A 88 -7.02 -3.87 1.32
CA ILE A 88 -7.08 -5.11 2.10
C ILE A 88 -8.41 -5.21 2.86
N VAL A 89 -8.80 -4.13 3.55
CA VAL A 89 -10.07 -4.08 4.32
C VAL A 89 -11.29 -4.26 3.40
N TYR A 90 -11.32 -3.62 2.23
CA TYR A 90 -12.43 -3.79 1.28
C TYR A 90 -12.49 -5.21 0.71
N ARG A 91 -11.34 -5.84 0.44
CA ARG A 91 -11.28 -7.24 0.01
C ARG A 91 -11.85 -8.16 1.09
N PHE A 92 -11.46 -7.93 2.34
CA PHE A 92 -11.96 -8.67 3.50
C PHE A 92 -13.49 -8.52 3.65
N LEU A 93 -14.02 -7.30 3.60
CA LEU A 93 -15.46 -7.06 3.68
C LEU A 93 -16.22 -7.77 2.55
N HIS A 94 -15.69 -7.76 1.34
CA HIS A 94 -16.33 -8.41 0.19
C HIS A 94 -16.31 -9.95 0.31
N GLU A 95 -15.25 -10.54 0.86
CA GLU A 95 -15.20 -11.98 1.13
C GLU A 95 -16.19 -12.38 2.23
N LEU A 96 -16.30 -11.59 3.31
CA LEU A 96 -17.29 -11.80 4.36
C LEU A 96 -18.74 -11.74 3.83
N LEU A 97 -19.05 -10.78 2.96
CA LEU A 97 -20.38 -10.67 2.35
C LEU A 97 -20.74 -11.92 1.53
N LYS A 98 -19.79 -12.45 0.76
CA LYS A 98 -19.99 -13.71 0.02
C LYS A 98 -20.24 -14.90 0.94
N GLU A 99 -19.51 -14.98 2.05
CA GLU A 99 -19.74 -16.03 3.04
C GLU A 99 -21.11 -15.89 3.73
N GLN A 100 -21.57 -14.66 3.97
CA GLN A 100 -22.89 -14.40 4.51
C GLN A 100 -23.98 -14.86 3.51
N GLU A 101 -23.90 -14.45 2.25
CA GLU A 101 -24.84 -14.86 1.19
C GLU A 101 -24.90 -16.39 1.05
N LEU A 102 -23.75 -17.07 1.08
CA LEU A 102 -23.69 -18.53 1.05
C LEU A 102 -24.35 -19.15 2.29
N THR A 103 -24.13 -18.57 3.47
CA THR A 103 -24.72 -19.06 4.72
C THR A 103 -26.24 -18.88 4.71
N GLU A 104 -26.74 -17.74 4.26
CA GLU A 104 -28.18 -17.45 4.12
C GLU A 104 -28.84 -18.42 3.14
N LYS A 105 -28.20 -18.71 2.00
CA LYS A 105 -28.68 -19.70 1.04
C LYS A 105 -28.78 -21.10 1.66
N ILE A 106 -27.75 -21.54 2.39
CA ILE A 106 -27.76 -22.84 3.05
C ILE A 106 -28.90 -22.94 4.08
N ILE A 107 -29.15 -21.88 4.85
CA ILE A 107 -30.27 -21.84 5.80
C ILE A 107 -31.59 -21.96 5.05
N ALA A 108 -31.78 -21.22 3.96
CA ALA A 108 -32.98 -21.31 3.13
C ALA A 108 -33.20 -22.70 2.52
N ASP A 109 -32.14 -23.33 2.01
CA ASP A 109 -32.19 -24.70 1.46
C ASP A 109 -32.57 -25.72 2.56
N LEU A 110 -32.04 -25.55 3.78
CA LEU A 110 -32.37 -26.38 4.94
C LEU A 110 -33.83 -26.21 5.39
N ASP A 111 -34.31 -24.97 5.45
CA ASP A 111 -35.71 -24.65 5.79
C ASP A 111 -36.70 -25.19 4.74
N ALA A 112 -36.28 -25.25 3.47
CA ALA A 112 -37.03 -25.88 2.39
C ALA A 112 -37.03 -27.42 2.43
N GLY A 113 -36.29 -28.03 3.36
CA GLY A 113 -36.17 -29.48 3.49
C GLY A 113 -35.22 -30.12 2.46
N GLU A 114 -34.42 -29.33 1.74
CA GLU A 114 -33.43 -29.82 0.79
C GLU A 114 -32.18 -30.31 1.54
N LYS A 115 -31.98 -31.64 1.59
CA LYS A 115 -30.74 -32.23 2.10
C LYS A 115 -29.73 -32.38 0.96
N ARG A 116 -28.68 -31.55 0.95
CA ARG A 116 -27.31 -31.94 0.52
C ARG A 116 -26.31 -30.79 0.69
N TYR A 117 -25.49 -30.87 1.74
CA TYR A 117 -24.13 -30.31 1.74
C TYR A 117 -23.21 -31.30 2.47
N GLU A 118 -22.70 -32.29 1.73
CA GLU A 118 -21.64 -33.20 2.21
C GLU A 118 -20.27 -32.57 1.98
N THR A 119 -19.94 -31.49 2.69
CA THR A 119 -18.54 -31.21 3.04
C THR A 119 -18.49 -30.22 4.20
N PRO A 120 -17.63 -30.44 5.22
CA PRO A 120 -17.63 -29.59 6.39
C PRO A 120 -17.05 -28.23 6.03
N ILE A 121 -17.94 -27.25 5.87
CA ILE A 121 -17.69 -25.80 5.82
C ILE A 121 -16.67 -25.36 6.90
N THR A 122 -16.58 -26.11 8.00
CA THR A 122 -15.62 -25.96 9.09
C THR A 122 -14.13 -26.15 8.70
N ILE A 123 -13.79 -26.95 7.69
CA ILE A 123 -12.38 -27.22 7.30
C ILE A 123 -11.82 -26.13 6.39
N LEU A 124 -12.63 -25.61 5.45
CA LEU A 124 -12.26 -24.45 4.61
C LEU A 124 -12.15 -23.17 5.46
N ARG A 125 -13.12 -22.95 6.37
CA ARG A 125 -13.16 -21.82 7.32
C ARG A 125 -11.88 -21.68 8.13
N LYS A 126 -11.36 -22.75 8.75
CA LYS A 126 -10.19 -22.64 9.64
C LYS A 126 -8.89 -22.33 8.90
N ARG A 127 -8.71 -22.82 7.68
CA ARG A 127 -7.44 -22.66 6.95
C ARG A 127 -7.34 -21.30 6.26
N GLN A 128 -8.45 -20.81 5.69
CA GLN A 128 -8.51 -19.48 5.06
C GLN A 128 -8.41 -18.36 6.11
N LEU A 129 -9.18 -18.44 7.21
CA LEU A 129 -9.12 -17.43 8.26
C LEU A 129 -7.72 -17.36 8.90
N LYS A 130 -7.06 -18.51 9.12
CA LYS A 130 -5.72 -18.55 9.73
C LYS A 130 -4.65 -17.92 8.83
N ASN A 131 -4.74 -18.12 7.51
CA ASN A 131 -3.83 -17.47 6.57
C ASN A 131 -4.07 -15.95 6.52
N MET A 132 -5.33 -15.51 6.55
CA MET A 132 -5.68 -14.09 6.50
C MET A 132 -5.35 -13.34 7.79
N VAL A 133 -5.55 -13.97 8.96
CA VAL A 133 -5.12 -13.42 10.25
C VAL A 133 -3.60 -13.31 10.31
N SER A 134 -2.86 -14.31 9.80
CA SER A 134 -1.41 -14.24 9.72
C SER A 134 -0.91 -13.11 8.81
N GLU A 135 -1.58 -12.85 7.68
CA GLU A 135 -1.27 -11.70 6.81
C GLU A 135 -1.59 -10.38 7.52
N TYR A 136 -2.73 -10.29 8.22
CA TYR A 136 -3.09 -9.09 8.98
C TYR A 136 -2.12 -8.82 10.14
N GLU A 137 -1.70 -9.82 10.90
CA GLU A 137 -0.69 -9.69 11.96
C GLU A 137 0.69 -9.30 11.40
N GLN A 138 1.03 -9.74 10.19
CA GLN A 138 2.27 -9.39 9.51
C GLN A 138 2.30 -7.92 9.02
N TYR A 139 1.15 -7.35 8.64
CA TYR A 139 1.07 -6.01 8.01
C TYR A 139 0.36 -4.95 8.87
N GLY A 140 -0.37 -5.36 9.89
CA GLY A 140 -1.19 -4.52 10.73
C GLY A 140 -0.82 -4.73 12.19
N SER A 141 0.20 -4.02 12.67
CA SER A 141 0.19 -3.74 14.10
C SER A 141 -1.06 -2.89 14.35
N ILE A 142 -2.02 -3.48 15.05
CA ILE A 142 -3.21 -2.80 15.60
C ILE A 142 -2.77 -1.51 16.35
N GLU A 143 -1.55 -1.52 16.89
CA GLU A 143 -0.85 -0.38 17.48
C GLU A 143 -0.63 0.80 16.52
N TYR A 144 -0.38 0.59 15.23
CA TYR A 144 -0.17 1.67 14.25
C TYR A 144 -1.50 2.35 13.86
N LEU A 145 -2.58 1.58 13.68
CA LEU A 145 -3.91 2.15 13.41
C LEU A 145 -4.49 2.82 14.66
N ALA A 146 -4.24 2.27 15.86
CA ALA A 146 -4.58 2.90 17.13
C ALA A 146 -3.77 4.18 17.41
N ALA A 147 -2.48 4.21 17.04
CA ALA A 147 -1.65 5.42 17.15
C ALA A 147 -2.10 6.54 16.20
N ILE A 148 -2.61 6.19 15.02
CA ILE A 148 -3.20 7.17 14.09
C ILE A 148 -4.55 7.68 14.62
N SER A 149 -5.45 6.81 15.08
CA SER A 149 -6.75 7.25 15.60
C SER A 149 -6.63 8.11 16.87
N ALA A 150 -5.63 7.85 17.72
CA ALA A 150 -5.33 8.67 18.89
C ALA A 150 -4.86 10.10 18.56
N ASN A 151 -4.27 10.31 17.37
CA ASN A 151 -3.79 11.62 16.91
C ASN A 151 -4.85 12.42 16.12
N PHE A 152 -5.99 11.82 15.78
CA PHE A 152 -7.11 12.50 15.14
C PHE A 152 -8.30 12.57 16.09
N ARG A 153 -8.17 13.37 17.16
CA ARG A 153 -9.34 13.89 17.90
C ARG A 153 -9.81 15.15 17.19
N PHE A 154 -10.91 15.06 16.46
CA PHE A 154 -11.78 16.18 16.12
C PHE A 154 -13.00 16.13 17.02
#